data_AF-A0A6J6FAM9-F1
#
_entry.id   AF-A0A6J6FAM9-F1
#
_cell.length_a   1.000
_cell.length_b   1.000
_cell.length_c   1.000
_cell.angle_alpha   90.00
_cell.angle_beta   90.00
_cell.angle_gamma   90.00
#
_symmetry.space_group_name_H-M   'P 1'
#
loop_
_entity.id
_entity.type
_entity.pdbx_description
1 polymer ?
#
loop_
_entity_poly.entity_id
_entity_poly.type
_entity_poly.pdbx_seq_one_letter_code
_entity_poly.pdbx_strand_id
1 'polypeptide(L)'
;MSAPTTQPRSLANVRRATAGSGPRRHRRRSFWQRSLDEARGSGDWYRIPKLYTKKTAQQIASDVRCAHLRPTSVHRVRGFAPGEMWESKWIPTTIGAPGDCEVWVRFLGEKFSLAEAG
;
A
#
# COMPACT_ATOMS: atom_id res chain seq x y z
N MET A 1 -32.72 41.58 -42.30
CA MET A 1 -33.82 40.61 -42.30
C MET A 1 -33.36 39.35 -43.02
N SER A 2 -33.54 38.19 -42.36
CA SER A 2 -33.63 36.83 -42.92
C SER A 2 -32.36 36.15 -43.47
N ALA A 3 -31.90 35.14 -42.74
CA ALA A 3 -31.20 33.97 -43.29
C ALA A 3 -32.21 32.99 -43.92
N PRO A 4 -31.80 32.18 -44.92
CA PRO A 4 -31.83 30.71 -44.77
C PRO A 4 -30.66 30.02 -45.52
N THR A 5 -29.90 29.05 -44.98
CA THR A 5 -30.19 27.63 -44.64
C THR A 5 -29.76 26.63 -45.74
N THR A 6 -28.87 25.68 -45.36
CA THR A 6 -28.70 24.26 -45.85
C THR A 6 -28.06 24.03 -47.24
N GLN A 7 -27.14 23.09 -47.53
CA GLN A 7 -26.31 22.03 -46.90
C GLN A 7 -25.35 21.51 -48.04
N PRO A 8 -24.75 20.30 -48.05
CA PRO A 8 -23.61 19.81 -47.26
C PRO A 8 -22.44 19.35 -48.17
N ARG A 9 -21.20 19.32 -47.69
CA ARG A 9 -20.19 18.40 -48.27
C ARG A 9 -19.33 17.76 -47.19
N SER A 10 -19.59 16.47 -47.05
CA SER A 10 -18.86 15.49 -46.27
C SER A 10 -17.44 15.35 -46.80
N LEU A 11 -16.43 15.50 -45.92
CA LEU A 11 -15.13 14.89 -46.11
C LEU A 11 -14.81 14.09 -44.85
N ALA A 12 -14.82 12.78 -45.05
CA ALA A 12 -14.47 11.77 -44.09
C ALA A 12 -13.08 12.05 -43.51
N ASN A 13 -13.02 12.34 -42.21
CA ASN A 13 -11.78 12.25 -41.46
C ASN A 13 -11.84 11.00 -40.60
N VAL A 14 -11.31 9.90 -41.16
CA VAL A 14 -10.99 8.68 -40.44
C VAL A 14 -9.86 9.01 -39.46
N ARG A 15 -10.20 9.50 -38.27
CA ARG A 15 -9.26 9.60 -37.16
C ARG A 15 -9.29 8.28 -36.42
N ARG A 16 -8.36 7.41 -36.83
CA ARG A 16 -7.98 6.17 -36.15
C ARG A 16 -7.74 6.50 -34.67
N ALA A 17 -8.63 6.04 -33.80
CA ALA A 17 -8.45 6.11 -32.35
C ALA A 17 -7.29 5.18 -31.98
N THR A 18 -6.08 5.73 -31.87
CA THR A 18 -4.99 5.04 -31.18
C THR A 18 -5.28 5.14 -29.68
N ALA A 19 -5.95 4.12 -29.16
CA ALA A 19 -5.87 3.75 -27.76
C ALA A 19 -4.40 3.41 -27.45
N GLY A 20 -3.63 4.42 -27.04
CA GLY A 20 -2.22 4.31 -26.74
C GLY A 20 -1.97 4.76 -25.30
N SER A 21 -2.20 3.84 -24.37
CA SER A 21 -1.62 3.76 -23.02
C SER A 21 -0.67 4.92 -22.68
N GLY A 22 -1.18 5.96 -22.02
CA GLY A 22 -0.31 6.87 -21.28
C GLY A 22 0.55 6.02 -20.32
N PRO A 23 1.80 6.41 -20.04
CA PRO A 23 2.64 5.65 -19.11
C PRO A 23 1.83 5.52 -17.82
N ARG A 24 1.42 4.28 -17.51
CA ARG A 24 0.83 3.94 -16.22
C ARG A 24 1.86 4.41 -15.21
N ARG A 25 1.68 5.62 -14.66
CA ARG A 25 2.57 6.18 -13.64
C ARG A 25 2.66 5.09 -12.61
N HIS A 26 3.81 4.42 -12.53
CA HIS A 26 4.04 3.37 -11.58
C HIS A 26 3.88 4.05 -10.23
N ARG A 27 2.69 3.93 -9.62
CA ARG A 27 2.33 4.69 -8.43
C ARG A 27 3.35 4.26 -7.40
N ARG A 28 4.27 5.16 -7.04
CA ARG A 28 5.42 4.83 -6.18
C ARG A 28 4.86 4.15 -4.94
N ARG A 29 5.24 2.88 -4.71
CA ARG A 29 4.86 2.15 -3.51
C ARG A 29 5.37 2.95 -2.31
N SER A 30 4.51 3.14 -1.32
CA SER A 30 4.91 3.83 -0.09
C SER A 30 6.07 3.10 0.57
N PHE A 31 6.82 3.79 1.44
CA PHE A 31 7.90 3.18 2.22
C PHE A 31 7.44 1.87 2.88
N TRP A 32 6.32 1.93 3.60
CA TRP A 32 5.75 0.79 4.30
C TRP A 32 5.31 -0.34 3.38
N GLN A 33 4.72 -0.03 2.22
CA GLN A 33 4.39 -1.06 1.23
C GLN A 33 5.62 -1.85 0.81
N ARG A 34 6.73 -1.16 0.49
CA ARG A 34 7.97 -1.84 0.10
C ARG A 34 8.55 -2.68 1.24
N SER A 35 8.62 -2.12 2.45
CA SER A 35 9.14 -2.85 3.62
C SER A 35 8.29 -4.09 3.95
N LEU A 36 6.97 -4.01 3.81
CA LEU A 36 6.07 -5.15 4.02
C LEU A 36 6.19 -6.17 2.89
N ASP A 37 6.29 -5.73 1.63
CA ASP A 37 6.53 -6.62 0.49
C ASP A 37 7.81 -7.44 0.67
N GLU A 38 8.90 -6.80 1.11
CA GLU A 38 10.16 -7.48 1.45
C GLU A 38 10.00 -8.44 2.64
N ALA A 39 9.29 -8.02 3.70
CA ALA A 39 9.04 -8.85 4.87
C ALA A 39 8.21 -10.10 4.55
N ARG A 40 7.25 -10.03 3.61
CA ARG A 40 6.50 -11.20 3.13
C ARG A 40 7.41 -12.21 2.43
N GLY A 41 8.35 -11.73 1.62
CA GLY A 41 9.31 -12.58 0.90
C GLY A 41 10.36 -13.23 1.81
N SER A 42 10.64 -12.63 2.97
CA SER A 42 11.65 -13.11 3.92
C SER A 42 11.23 -14.41 4.63
N GLY A 43 9.95 -14.55 4.99
CA GLY A 43 9.46 -15.68 5.81
C GLY A 43 9.92 -15.65 7.30
N ASP A 44 10.78 -14.72 7.66
CA ASP A 44 11.29 -14.51 9.02
C ASP A 44 11.18 -13.02 9.44
N TRP A 45 11.66 -12.70 10.64
CA TRP A 45 11.75 -11.35 11.17
C TRP A 45 12.51 -10.41 10.24
N TYR A 46 11.81 -9.40 9.75
CA TYR A 46 12.35 -8.34 8.92
C TYR A 46 12.46 -7.03 9.71
N ARG A 47 13.65 -6.42 9.71
CA ARG A 47 13.90 -5.11 10.33
C ARG A 47 13.43 -4.01 9.38
N ILE A 48 12.50 -3.18 9.82
CA ILE A 48 12.10 -2.00 9.05
C ILE A 48 13.30 -1.04 8.96
N PRO A 49 13.72 -0.60 7.75
CA PRO A 49 14.90 0.24 7.57
C PRO A 49 14.61 1.71 7.94
N LYS A 50 14.08 1.93 9.14
CA LYS A 50 13.80 3.25 9.72
C LYS A 50 13.72 3.14 11.25
N LEU A 51 14.32 4.12 11.91
CA LEU A 51 14.24 4.28 13.35
C LEU A 51 13.03 5.13 13.74
N TYR A 52 12.47 4.84 14.91
CA TYR A 52 11.31 5.51 15.46
C TYR A 52 11.52 5.79 16.94
N THR A 53 10.91 6.87 17.44
CA THR A 53 10.81 7.06 18.89
C THR A 53 10.07 5.89 19.54
N LYS A 54 10.36 5.59 20.81
CA LYS A 54 9.67 4.54 21.58
C LYS A 54 8.15 4.58 21.45
N LYS A 55 7.54 5.76 21.59
CA LYS A 55 6.08 5.93 21.48
C LYS A 55 5.56 5.56 20.09
N THR A 56 6.26 6.00 19.04
CA THR A 56 5.87 5.69 17.66
C THR A 56 6.09 4.21 17.34
N ALA A 57 7.19 3.61 17.81
CA ALA A 57 7.46 2.19 17.62
C ALA A 57 6.39 1.30 18.28
N GLN A 58 5.95 1.65 19.48
CA GLN A 58 4.84 0.97 20.17
C GLN A 58 3.53 1.05 19.38
N GLN A 59 3.18 2.24 18.87
CA GLN A 59 1.98 2.44 18.06
C GLN A 59 2.04 1.63 16.76
N ILE A 60 3.16 1.67 16.05
CA ILE A 60 3.39 0.88 14.83
C ILE A 60 3.26 -0.61 15.13
N ALA A 61 3.91 -1.10 16.17
CA ALA A 61 3.83 -2.51 16.55
C ALA A 61 2.39 -2.94 16.86
N SER A 62 1.63 -2.08 17.53
CA SER A 62 0.20 -2.30 17.76
C SER A 62 -0.61 -2.34 16.46
N ASP A 63 -0.40 -1.37 15.56
CA ASP A 63 -1.10 -1.31 14.27
C ASP A 63 -0.82 -2.57 13.43
N VAL A 64 0.44 -3.01 13.39
CA VAL A 64 0.86 -4.22 12.67
C VAL A 64 0.16 -5.48 13.22
N ARG A 65 0.15 -5.68 14.55
CA ARG A 65 -0.51 -6.85 15.16
C ARG A 65 -2.02 -6.86 14.91
N CYS A 66 -2.62 -5.68 14.88
CA CYS A 66 -4.05 -5.49 14.63
C CYS A 66 -4.39 -5.32 13.14
N ALA A 67 -3.44 -5.53 12.21
CA ALA A 67 -3.65 -5.32 10.78
C ALA A 67 -4.85 -6.12 10.25
N HIS A 68 -5.01 -7.36 10.72
CA HIS A 68 -6.11 -8.26 10.37
C HIS A 68 -7.49 -7.87 10.95
N LEU A 69 -7.54 -7.03 12.00
CA LEU A 69 -8.78 -6.68 12.70
C LEU A 69 -9.46 -5.43 12.15
N ARG A 70 -8.72 -4.58 11.45
CA ARG A 70 -9.20 -3.26 11.03
C ARG A 70 -8.98 -3.02 9.54
N PRO A 71 -9.86 -2.24 8.89
CA PRO A 71 -9.67 -1.87 7.49
C PRO A 71 -8.33 -1.16 7.28
N THR A 72 -7.72 -1.42 6.11
CA THR A 72 -6.42 -0.87 5.72
C THR A 72 -6.38 0.66 5.65
N SER A 73 -7.55 1.32 5.56
CA SER A 73 -7.70 2.77 5.58
C SER A 73 -7.47 3.41 6.95
N VAL A 74 -7.60 2.65 8.05
CA VAL A 74 -7.49 3.14 9.43
C VAL A 74 -6.04 3.10 9.94
N HIS A 75 -5.21 2.24 9.34
CA HIS A 75 -3.82 2.04 9.77
C HIS A 75 -2.92 3.18 9.30
N ARG A 76 -2.00 3.61 10.18
CA ARG A 76 -0.93 4.56 9.82
C ARG A 76 0.04 3.93 8.82
N VAL A 77 0.25 2.63 8.95
CA VAL A 77 1.07 1.81 8.07
C VAL A 77 0.20 1.39 6.87
N ARG A 78 0.59 1.83 5.68
CA ARG A 78 -0.06 1.41 4.43
C ARG A 78 0.64 0.19 3.86
N GLY A 79 -0.14 -0.71 3.27
CA GLY A 79 0.39 -1.85 2.52
C GLY A 79 -0.02 -3.22 3.04
N PHE A 80 -0.76 -3.30 4.15
CA PHE A 80 -1.42 -4.54 4.54
C PHE A 80 -2.48 -4.92 3.51
N ALA A 81 -2.57 -6.20 3.20
CA ALA A 81 -3.73 -6.77 2.52
C ALA A 81 -4.78 -7.21 3.56
N PRO A 82 -6.08 -7.21 3.20
CA PRO A 82 -7.13 -7.69 4.09
C PRO A 82 -6.87 -9.13 4.54
N GLY A 83 -7.05 -9.41 5.83
CA GLY A 83 -6.85 -10.75 6.38
C GLY A 83 -5.40 -11.12 6.71
N GLU A 84 -4.41 -10.30 6.33
CA GLU A 84 -3.01 -10.57 6.66
C GLU A 84 -2.74 -10.51 8.16
N MET A 85 -2.11 -11.57 8.66
CA MET A 85 -1.64 -11.66 10.03
C MET A 85 -0.14 -11.37 10.10
N TRP A 86 0.21 -10.55 11.08
CA TRP A 86 1.57 -10.08 11.27
C TRP A 86 1.97 -10.13 12.74
N GLU A 87 3.19 -10.57 12.99
CA GLU A 87 3.89 -10.38 14.24
C GLU A 87 4.71 -9.09 14.19
N SER A 88 4.85 -8.44 15.35
CA SER A 88 5.72 -7.27 15.46
C SER A 88 6.36 -7.19 16.84
N LYS A 89 7.57 -6.64 16.87
CA LYS A 89 8.27 -6.27 18.08
C LYS A 89 9.06 -4.99 17.84
N TRP A 90 9.38 -4.29 18.92
CA TRP A 90 10.27 -3.13 18.86
C TRP A 90 11.34 -3.27 19.93
N ILE A 91 12.56 -2.82 19.60
CA ILE A 91 13.74 -2.98 20.45
C ILE A 91 14.45 -1.62 20.49
N PRO A 92 14.84 -1.12 21.67
CA PRO A 92 15.72 0.05 21.77
C PRO A 92 17.03 -0.18 21.01
N THR A 93 17.49 0.81 20.25
CA THR A 93 18.75 0.71 19.51
C THR A 93 19.79 1.72 20.03
N THR A 94 21.06 1.38 19.84
CA THR A 94 22.20 2.26 20.14
C THR A 94 22.78 2.93 18.90
N ILE A 95 22.27 2.59 17.71
CA ILE A 95 22.79 3.04 16.40
C ILE A 95 22.23 4.44 16.01
N GLY A 96 21.19 4.91 16.70
CA GLY A 96 20.52 6.19 16.43
C GLY A 96 20.65 7.20 17.57
N ALA A 97 19.68 8.12 17.62
CA ALA A 97 19.58 9.05 18.74
C ALA A 97 19.18 8.29 20.02
N PRO A 98 19.56 8.80 21.22
CA PRO A 98 19.13 8.20 22.47
C PRO A 98 17.60 8.08 22.53
N GLY A 99 17.10 6.86 22.74
CA GLY A 99 15.67 6.56 22.81
C GLY A 99 15.03 6.15 21.48
N ASP A 100 15.80 6.07 20.40
CA ASP A 100 15.36 5.45 19.16
C ASP A 100 15.17 3.94 19.32
N CYS A 101 14.20 3.43 18.58
CA CYS A 101 13.80 2.03 18.56
C CYS A 101 13.73 1.54 17.13
N GLU A 102 14.16 0.29 16.95
CA GLU A 102 13.95 -0.48 15.73
C GLU A 102 12.62 -1.20 15.80
N VAL A 103 11.93 -1.27 14.66
CA VAL A 103 10.71 -2.05 14.52
C VAL A 103 11.01 -3.26 13.64
N TRP A 104 10.60 -4.42 14.14
CA TRP A 104 10.72 -5.69 13.46
C TRP A 104 9.33 -6.25 13.21
N VAL A 105 9.12 -6.77 12.01
CA VAL A 105 7.84 -7.37 11.59
C VAL A 105 8.08 -8.75 11.01
N ARG A 106 7.09 -9.64 11.15
CA ARG A 106 7.12 -10.96 10.54
C ARG A 106 5.75 -11.29 9.99
N PHE A 107 5.70 -11.72 8.73
CA PHE A 107 4.47 -12.15 8.10
C PHE A 107 4.13 -13.57 8.59
N LEU A 108 2.89 -13.77 9.07
CA LEU A 108 2.41 -15.06 9.56
C LEU A 108 1.50 -15.78 8.56
N GLY A 109 1.13 -15.11 7.46
CA GLY A 109 0.15 -15.61 6.49
C GLY A 109 -1.15 -14.81 6.51
N GLU A 110 -2.16 -15.33 5.83
CA GLU A 110 -3.49 -14.73 5.74
C GLU A 110 -4.49 -15.58 6.53
N LYS A 111 -5.30 -14.93 7.37
CA LYS A 111 -6.49 -15.56 7.93
C LYS A 111 -7.53 -15.62 6.83
N PHE A 112 -7.55 -16.73 6.09
CA PHE A 112 -8.69 -17.06 5.26
C PHE A 112 -9.91 -17.16 6.17
N SER A 113 -10.78 -16.14 6.14
CA SER A 113 -12.12 -16.32 6.67
C SER A 113 -12.81 -17.28 5.72
N LEU A 114 -12.97 -18.55 6.14
CA LEU A 114 -13.92 -19.47 5.51
C LEU A 114 -15.32 -18.88 5.71
N ALA A 115 -15.70 -17.96 4.83
CA ALA A 115 -17.04 -17.44 4.73
C ALA A 115 -17.30 -17.28 3.23
N GLU A 116 -17.76 -18.36 2.60
CA GLU A 116 -18.62 -18.45 1.40
C GLU A 116 -18.55 -19.88 0.84
N ALA A 117 -19.23 -20.82 1.51
CA ALA A 117 -19.68 -22.09 0.95
C ALA A 117 -20.76 -22.67 1.90
N GLY A 118 -22.00 -22.22 1.72
CA GLY A 118 -23.17 -22.69 2.47
C GLY A 118 -24.44 -22.00 1.99
#